data_AF-A0A3L6TBM3-F1
#
_entry.id   AF-A0A3L6TBM3-F1
#
_cell.length_a   1.000
_cell.length_b   1.000
_cell.length_c   1.000
_cell.angle_alpha   90.00
_cell.angle_beta   90.00
_cell.angle_gamma   90.00
#
_symmetry.space_group_name_H-M   'P 1'
#
loop_
_entity.id
_entity.type
_entity.pdbx_description
1 polymer ?
#
loop_
_entity_poly.entity_id
_entity_poly.type
_entity_poly.pdbx_seq_one_letter_code
_entity_poly.pdbx_strand_id
1 'polypeptide(L)'
;MKPLLCLMNLHVLFFLVFSIPSFANSKHQFVYSGFPGVNLTLDGMASITPNGLLQLTNGTLRLKGHAFHPTPFHFRKKPNETVQSFAVTYVFTIYCIQSAICGHGIAFLIAARNNFSDALQAQYMGLANGYNNGNATNNFFAVELDTNKNDEFNDINNNHVGVDIDGLNSVNSSSAGYYDDNSGNFHNLTLPSYKMMQVWVEYDGGTTQVNVTLAPLNMAKPIKPLLSITYNISRVLLTDKACIGFSSSTGSFIARQYVLAWSFGMNKPAPPIDITKLPKLPREGPRPQSKVLDIVRPIATAAFAIVVGTILILLIRRQLRYAELREDWEVEFGPHRFSYKDLFRATEGFKNENLLGIGGFGRVYKGVLPIS
;
A
#
# COMPACT_ATOMS: atom_id res chain seq x y z
N MET A 1 -13.28 67.89 -28.38
CA MET A 1 -13.54 67.97 -26.92
C MET A 1 -13.06 66.68 -26.27
N LYS A 2 -12.10 66.85 -25.35
CA LYS A 2 -11.51 65.94 -24.34
C LYS A 2 -11.40 64.41 -24.61
N PRO A 3 -10.17 63.86 -24.55
CA PRO A 3 -9.84 62.44 -24.55
C PRO A 3 -9.79 61.87 -23.12
N LEU A 4 -9.90 60.54 -22.97
CA LEU A 4 -9.20 59.73 -21.97
C LEU A 4 -9.70 58.28 -22.10
N LEU A 5 -8.83 57.31 -22.39
CA LEU A 5 -8.65 56.14 -21.51
C LEU A 5 -7.45 55.28 -21.94
N CYS A 6 -6.53 55.18 -20.98
CA CYS A 6 -5.68 54.04 -20.64
C CYS A 6 -5.00 53.20 -21.73
N LEU A 7 -3.69 53.36 -21.77
CA LEU A 7 -2.73 52.30 -22.07
C LEU A 7 -3.04 51.02 -21.25
N MET A 8 -3.05 49.88 -21.93
CA MET A 8 -2.66 48.60 -21.33
C MET A 8 -1.85 47.80 -22.36
N ASN A 9 -0.52 47.97 -22.27
CA ASN A 9 0.43 46.98 -22.75
C ASN A 9 0.28 45.73 -21.88
N LEU A 10 0.06 44.56 -22.48
CA LEU A 10 0.27 43.29 -21.82
C LEU A 10 1.10 42.38 -22.74
N HIS A 11 2.42 42.51 -22.61
CA HIS A 11 3.35 41.49 -23.07
C HIS A 11 3.18 40.25 -22.20
N VAL A 12 2.48 39.24 -22.72
CA VAL A 12 2.51 37.89 -22.14
C VAL A 12 3.84 37.26 -22.55
N LEU A 13 4.87 37.50 -21.75
CA LEU A 13 6.14 36.78 -21.83
C LEU A 13 5.92 35.42 -21.16
N PHE A 14 5.78 34.37 -21.96
CA PHE A 14 5.66 33.00 -21.48
C PHE A 14 7.04 32.57 -20.93
N PHE A 15 7.24 32.71 -19.61
CA PHE A 15 8.39 32.11 -18.93
C PHE A 15 8.18 30.59 -18.88
N LEU A 16 8.60 29.93 -19.95
CA LEU A 16 8.79 28.49 -19.98
C LEU A 16 10.08 28.21 -19.20
N VAL A 17 9.96 28.15 -17.87
CA VAL A 17 11.01 27.65 -16.99
C VAL A 17 11.12 26.16 -17.28
N PHE A 18 11.96 25.81 -18.26
CA PHE A 18 12.50 24.47 -18.34
C PHE A 18 13.32 24.26 -17.07
N SER A 19 12.72 23.58 -16.10
CA SER A 19 13.45 22.90 -15.04
C SER A 19 14.33 21.85 -15.71
N ILE A 20 15.51 22.24 -16.16
CA ILE A 20 16.55 21.30 -16.56
C ILE A 20 16.85 20.50 -15.29
N PRO A 21 16.60 19.18 -15.25
CA PRO A 21 17.11 18.38 -14.16
C PRO A 21 18.61 18.54 -14.20
N SER A 22 19.18 19.14 -13.16
CA SER A 22 20.61 19.20 -12.94
C SER A 22 21.11 17.77 -12.73
N PHE A 23 21.31 17.04 -13.82
CA PHE A 23 22.12 15.84 -13.83
C PHE A 23 23.55 16.29 -13.54
N ALA A 24 23.88 16.38 -12.25
CA ALA A 24 25.26 16.33 -11.82
C ALA A 24 25.78 14.92 -12.12
N ASN A 25 26.04 14.63 -13.40
CA ASN A 25 26.71 13.42 -13.82
C ASN A 25 28.21 13.58 -13.56
N SER A 26 28.57 13.77 -12.29
CA SER A 26 29.93 13.45 -11.89
C SER A 26 29.99 11.92 -11.94
N LYS A 27 30.95 11.35 -12.67
CA LYS A 27 31.15 9.89 -12.77
C LYS A 27 31.32 9.16 -11.41
N HIS A 28 31.30 9.90 -10.30
CA HIS A 28 31.66 9.46 -8.97
C HIS A 28 30.58 9.75 -7.91
N GLN A 29 29.49 10.47 -8.22
CA GLN A 29 28.41 10.76 -7.27
C GLN A 29 27.07 10.92 -8.00
N PHE A 30 25.98 10.51 -7.35
CA PHE A 30 24.61 10.83 -7.76
C PHE A 30 23.68 10.93 -6.55
N VAL A 31 22.50 11.52 -6.78
CA VAL A 31 21.40 11.52 -5.81
C VAL A 31 20.06 11.44 -6.53
N TYR A 32 19.22 10.53 -6.07
CA TYR A 32 17.83 10.34 -6.46
C TYR A 32 16.97 10.64 -5.23
N SER A 33 16.30 11.80 -5.21
CA SER A 33 15.30 12.14 -4.19
C SER A 33 13.92 11.84 -4.76
N GLY A 34 13.60 10.55 -4.86
CA GLY A 34 12.56 10.02 -5.75
C GLY A 34 13.13 9.56 -7.10
N PHE A 35 12.35 8.73 -7.80
CA PHE A 35 12.71 8.12 -9.08
C PHE A 35 11.89 8.57 -10.31
N PRO A 36 11.14 9.70 -10.32
CA PRO A 36 10.38 10.07 -11.52
C PRO A 36 11.33 10.35 -12.69
N GLY A 37 11.18 9.60 -13.79
CA GLY A 37 12.02 9.74 -14.98
C GLY A 37 13.48 9.25 -14.83
N VAL A 38 13.81 8.58 -13.72
CA VAL A 38 15.14 7.96 -13.55
C VAL A 38 15.22 6.67 -14.35
N ASN A 39 16.24 6.56 -15.20
CA ASN A 39 16.45 5.37 -16.03
C ASN A 39 17.33 4.34 -15.28
N LEU A 40 16.72 3.54 -14.41
CA LEU A 40 17.39 2.42 -13.75
C LEU A 40 17.34 1.17 -14.64
N THR A 41 18.33 0.29 -14.49
CA THR A 41 18.25 -1.07 -15.05
C THR A 41 17.43 -1.92 -14.10
N LEU A 42 16.21 -2.25 -14.49
CA LEU A 42 15.26 -3.03 -13.69
C LEU A 42 15.19 -4.47 -14.20
N ASP A 43 15.14 -5.43 -13.28
CA ASP A 43 14.95 -6.85 -13.56
C ASP A 43 13.91 -7.46 -12.59
N GLY A 44 13.31 -8.57 -13.02
CA GLY A 44 12.23 -9.23 -12.30
C GLY A 44 11.00 -8.33 -12.13
N MET A 45 10.52 -8.21 -10.90
CA MET A 45 9.32 -7.42 -10.55
C MET A 45 9.60 -5.95 -10.23
N ALA A 46 10.86 -5.53 -10.24
CA ALA A 46 11.21 -4.17 -9.89
C ALA A 46 10.60 -3.18 -10.90
N SER A 47 9.95 -2.13 -10.39
CA SER A 47 9.31 -1.10 -11.20
C SER A 47 9.38 0.26 -10.52
N ILE A 48 9.29 1.32 -11.32
CA ILE A 48 9.13 2.68 -10.80
C ILE A 48 7.65 3.04 -10.91
N THR A 49 7.03 3.38 -9.78
CA THR A 49 5.62 3.77 -9.74
C THR A 49 5.42 5.15 -10.38
N PRO A 50 4.19 5.51 -10.81
CA PRO A 50 3.92 6.82 -11.41
C PRO A 50 4.27 8.02 -10.51
N ASN A 51 4.23 7.84 -9.19
CA ASN A 51 4.62 8.84 -8.20
C ASN A 51 6.12 8.81 -7.86
N GLY A 52 6.93 7.99 -8.53
CA GLY A 52 8.40 7.99 -8.40
C GLY A 52 8.95 7.16 -7.24
N LEU A 53 8.23 6.13 -6.76
CA LEU A 53 8.80 5.13 -5.84
C LEU A 53 9.50 4.05 -6.64
N LEU A 54 10.68 3.62 -6.21
CA LEU A 54 11.25 2.37 -6.68
C LEU A 54 10.62 1.22 -5.89
N GLN A 55 9.69 0.52 -6.52
CA GLN A 55 9.04 -0.67 -5.98
C GLN A 55 9.85 -1.90 -6.36
N LEU A 56 10.60 -2.48 -5.43
CA LEU A 56 11.38 -3.70 -5.68
C LEU A 56 10.47 -4.93 -5.75
N THR A 57 9.39 -4.95 -4.95
CA THR A 57 8.34 -5.97 -5.06
C THR A 57 6.95 -5.35 -4.80
N ASN A 58 5.92 -5.98 -5.36
CA ASN A 58 4.54 -5.47 -5.33
C ASN A 58 3.58 -6.30 -4.45
N GLY A 59 4.08 -7.28 -3.70
CA GLY A 59 3.27 -8.16 -2.86
C GLY A 59 2.81 -9.46 -3.54
N THR A 60 3.09 -9.65 -4.83
CA THR A 60 2.94 -10.96 -5.47
C THR A 60 3.91 -11.96 -4.84
N LEU A 61 3.43 -13.16 -4.53
CA LEU A 61 4.20 -14.17 -3.80
C LEU A 61 5.30 -14.79 -4.67
N ARG A 62 6.40 -15.19 -4.02
CA ARG A 62 7.51 -15.95 -4.61
C ARG A 62 8.13 -15.32 -5.86
N LEU A 63 8.30 -14.00 -5.86
CA LEU A 63 9.01 -13.28 -6.92
C LEU A 63 10.24 -12.55 -6.37
N LYS A 64 11.10 -12.11 -7.28
CA LYS A 64 12.28 -11.30 -6.99
C LYS A 64 12.29 -10.06 -7.88
N GLY A 65 12.97 -9.02 -7.43
CA GLY A 65 13.16 -7.80 -8.20
C GLY A 65 14.52 -7.19 -7.90
N HIS A 66 15.13 -6.66 -8.96
CA HIS A 66 16.42 -5.99 -8.89
C HIS A 66 16.36 -4.64 -9.57
N ALA A 67 17.08 -3.68 -9.01
CA ALA A 67 17.20 -2.36 -9.59
C ALA A 67 18.64 -1.86 -9.48
N PHE A 68 19.29 -1.65 -10.62
CA PHE A 68 20.68 -1.22 -10.69
C PHE A 68 20.81 0.18 -11.25
N HIS A 69 21.84 0.88 -10.78
CA HIS A 69 22.31 2.09 -11.46
C HIS A 69 22.72 1.73 -12.90
N PRO A 70 22.30 2.49 -13.93
CA PRO A 70 22.50 2.09 -15.32
C PRO A 70 23.99 2.03 -15.73
N THR A 71 24.84 2.82 -15.08
CA THR A 71 26.27 2.88 -15.35
C THR A 71 27.05 2.18 -14.23
N PRO A 72 27.87 1.15 -14.53
CA PRO A 72 28.80 0.55 -13.57
C PRO A 72 29.90 1.52 -13.13
N PHE A 73 30.43 1.34 -11.92
CA PHE A 73 31.46 2.19 -11.33
C PHE A 73 32.81 1.50 -11.27
N HIS A 74 33.90 2.28 -11.38
CA HIS A 74 35.25 1.80 -11.10
C HIS A 74 35.52 1.99 -9.61
N PHE A 75 35.51 0.88 -8.88
CA PHE A 75 35.81 0.88 -7.45
C PHE A 75 37.31 0.97 -7.17
N ARG A 76 38.16 0.77 -8.17
CA ARG A 76 39.62 0.91 -8.07
C ARG A 76 40.09 2.06 -8.98
N LYS A 77 41.16 2.77 -8.59
CA LYS A 77 41.77 3.79 -9.48
C LYS A 77 42.61 3.15 -10.58
N LYS A 78 43.22 2.00 -10.27
CA LYS A 78 43.98 1.18 -11.22
C LYS A 78 43.72 -0.31 -10.97
N PRO A 79 43.95 -1.18 -11.97
CA PRO A 79 43.95 -2.62 -11.76
C PRO A 79 44.82 -3.01 -10.57
N ASN A 80 44.35 -3.96 -9.75
CA ASN A 80 45.03 -4.49 -8.55
C ASN A 80 45.25 -3.51 -7.38
N GLU A 81 44.85 -2.24 -7.48
CA GLU A 81 44.79 -1.34 -6.32
C GLU A 81 43.62 -1.67 -5.40
N THR A 82 43.66 -1.23 -4.14
CA THR A 82 42.56 -1.43 -3.20
C THR A 82 41.30 -0.68 -3.63
N VAL A 83 40.14 -1.22 -3.21
CA VAL A 83 38.85 -0.55 -3.40
C VAL A 83 38.87 0.81 -2.70
N GLN A 84 38.42 1.82 -3.42
CA GLN A 84 38.27 3.19 -2.97
C GLN A 84 37.20 3.29 -1.88
N SER A 85 37.33 4.28 -1.00
CA SER A 85 36.29 4.59 -0.03
C SER A 85 35.00 4.98 -0.75
N PHE A 86 33.85 4.64 -0.20
CA PHE A 86 32.56 5.06 -0.74
C PHE A 86 31.54 5.26 0.37
N ALA A 87 30.53 6.05 0.07
CA ALA A 87 29.36 6.26 0.91
C ALA A 87 28.09 6.04 0.09
N VAL A 88 27.16 5.30 0.66
CA VAL A 88 25.82 5.06 0.12
C VAL A 88 24.83 5.54 1.16
N THR A 89 23.76 6.18 0.72
CA THR A 89 22.64 6.53 1.58
C THR A 89 21.36 6.24 0.85
N TYR A 90 20.40 5.59 1.49
CA TYR A 90 19.10 5.34 0.88
C TYR A 90 17.97 5.40 1.92
N VAL A 91 16.80 5.77 1.44
CA VAL A 91 15.56 5.81 2.23
C VAL A 91 14.66 4.69 1.74
N PHE A 92 14.14 3.88 2.65
CA PHE A 92 13.32 2.73 2.33
C PHE A 92 12.08 2.64 3.23
N THR A 93 11.13 1.80 2.82
CA THR A 93 10.09 1.28 3.70
C THR A 93 9.75 -0.15 3.29
N ILE A 94 9.37 -0.97 4.26
CA ILE A 94 8.86 -2.33 4.05
C ILE A 94 7.44 -2.39 4.60
N TYR A 95 6.51 -2.79 3.75
CA TYR A 95 5.14 -3.09 4.13
C TYR A 95 4.94 -4.60 4.20
N CYS A 96 4.34 -5.07 5.28
CA CYS A 96 3.81 -6.42 5.40
C CYS A 96 2.42 -6.37 6.01
N ILE A 97 1.52 -7.26 5.58
CA ILE A 97 0.15 -7.32 6.13
C ILE A 97 0.19 -7.57 7.64
N GLN A 98 1.09 -8.44 8.08
CA GLN A 98 1.35 -8.71 9.49
C GLN A 98 2.84 -8.54 9.76
N SER A 99 3.22 -7.54 10.55
CA SER A 99 4.62 -7.21 10.79
C SER A 99 5.41 -8.32 11.50
N ALA A 100 4.74 -9.19 12.26
CA ALA A 100 5.36 -10.31 12.95
C ALA A 100 5.76 -11.46 12.02
N ILE A 101 5.15 -11.53 10.82
CA ILE A 101 5.37 -12.58 9.84
C ILE A 101 5.55 -11.90 8.48
N CYS A 102 6.78 -11.47 8.22
CA CYS A 102 7.15 -10.71 7.04
C CYS A 102 8.25 -11.46 6.28
N GLY A 103 8.46 -11.13 5.01
CA GLY A 103 9.62 -11.62 4.29
C GLY A 103 9.73 -11.18 2.84
N HIS A 104 10.93 -11.04 2.28
CA HIS A 104 12.20 -11.37 2.96
C HIS A 104 13.00 -10.14 3.36
N GLY A 105 13.05 -9.09 2.53
CA GLY A 105 13.75 -7.88 2.94
C GLY A 105 14.22 -7.05 1.76
N ILE A 106 15.18 -6.16 2.01
CA ILE A 106 15.89 -5.41 0.97
C ILE A 106 17.39 -5.62 1.17
N ALA A 107 18.13 -5.89 0.09
CA ALA A 107 19.58 -5.88 0.11
C ALA A 107 20.10 -4.78 -0.82
N PHE A 108 20.89 -3.86 -0.28
CA PHE A 108 21.78 -3.03 -1.11
C PHE A 108 22.97 -3.89 -1.50
N LEU A 109 23.34 -3.93 -2.78
CA LEU A 109 24.44 -4.75 -3.26
C LEU A 109 25.40 -4.01 -4.19
N ILE A 110 26.67 -4.41 -4.12
CA ILE A 110 27.74 -4.10 -5.05
C ILE A 110 28.23 -5.42 -5.63
N ALA A 111 28.08 -5.61 -6.93
CA ALA A 111 28.32 -6.90 -7.58
C ALA A 111 29.11 -6.75 -8.87
N ALA A 112 29.91 -7.77 -9.20
CA ALA A 112 30.66 -7.83 -10.46
C ALA A 112 29.75 -7.89 -11.70
N ARG A 113 28.50 -8.33 -11.53
CA ARG A 113 27.49 -8.51 -12.58
C ARG A 113 26.14 -7.97 -12.11
N ASN A 114 25.25 -7.66 -13.06
CA ASN A 114 23.86 -7.29 -12.79
C ASN A 114 22.86 -8.37 -13.24
N ASN A 115 23.33 -9.53 -13.70
CA ASN A 115 22.46 -10.64 -14.06
C ASN A 115 22.32 -11.58 -12.86
N PHE A 116 21.12 -11.58 -12.26
CA PHE A 116 20.72 -12.43 -11.14
C PHE A 116 19.59 -13.40 -11.54
N SER A 117 19.51 -13.77 -12.82
CA SER A 117 18.45 -14.65 -13.33
C SER A 117 18.38 -15.99 -12.58
N ASP A 118 19.55 -16.56 -12.27
CA ASP A 118 19.71 -17.85 -11.58
C ASP A 118 19.54 -17.76 -10.06
N ALA A 119 19.40 -16.55 -9.50
CA ALA A 119 19.15 -16.36 -8.08
C ALA A 119 17.68 -16.68 -7.74
N LEU A 120 17.45 -17.22 -6.55
CA LEU A 120 16.12 -17.57 -6.07
C LEU A 120 15.46 -16.40 -5.33
N GLN A 121 14.13 -16.42 -5.36
CA GLN A 121 13.26 -15.59 -4.53
C GLN A 121 13.28 -16.06 -3.06
N ALA A 122 12.27 -15.64 -2.29
CA ALA A 122 12.11 -16.02 -0.90
C ALA A 122 13.37 -15.68 -0.07
N GLN A 123 13.83 -16.58 0.79
CA GLN A 123 14.94 -16.33 1.71
C GLN A 123 16.25 -15.93 1.02
N TYR A 124 16.44 -16.28 -0.26
CA TYR A 124 17.67 -15.93 -0.98
C TYR A 124 17.73 -14.47 -1.44
N MET A 125 16.67 -13.68 -1.21
CA MET A 125 16.58 -12.24 -1.52
C MET A 125 16.91 -11.85 -2.96
N GLY A 126 16.93 -12.79 -3.90
CA GLY A 126 17.40 -12.57 -5.27
C GLY A 126 18.93 -12.46 -5.41
N LEU A 127 19.72 -12.82 -4.40
CA LEU A 127 21.18 -12.69 -4.42
C LEU A 127 21.90 -14.00 -4.81
N ALA A 128 21.38 -15.14 -4.34
CA ALA A 128 21.97 -16.45 -4.54
C ALA A 128 20.89 -17.52 -4.76
N ASN A 129 21.28 -18.78 -4.84
CA ASN A 129 20.40 -19.94 -4.88
C ASN A 129 20.93 -21.04 -3.95
N GLY A 130 20.19 -22.15 -3.84
CA GLY A 130 20.56 -23.27 -2.96
C GLY A 130 21.88 -23.96 -3.28
N TYR A 131 22.46 -23.72 -4.45
CA TYR A 131 23.73 -24.35 -4.88
C TYR A 131 24.93 -23.42 -4.75
N ASN A 132 24.75 -22.10 -4.90
CA ASN A 132 25.85 -21.14 -4.91
C ASN A 132 25.86 -20.21 -3.69
N ASN A 133 24.97 -20.35 -2.70
CA ASN A 133 25.02 -19.54 -1.49
C ASN A 133 26.38 -19.66 -0.77
N GLY A 134 27.10 -18.54 -0.65
CA GLY A 134 28.45 -18.48 -0.06
C GLY A 134 29.58 -18.84 -1.01
N ASN A 135 29.30 -19.06 -2.29
CA ASN A 135 30.32 -19.36 -3.29
C ASN A 135 31.05 -18.08 -3.72
N ALA A 136 32.36 -18.01 -3.52
CA ALA A 136 33.21 -16.86 -3.87
C ALA A 136 33.14 -16.43 -5.36
N THR A 137 32.61 -17.27 -6.24
CA THR A 137 32.36 -16.90 -7.64
C THR A 137 31.17 -15.96 -7.85
N ASN A 138 30.32 -15.78 -6.83
CA ASN A 138 29.20 -14.84 -6.88
C ASN A 138 29.68 -13.38 -6.97
N ASN A 139 30.81 -13.05 -6.35
CA ASN A 139 31.48 -11.76 -6.40
C ASN A 139 30.54 -10.59 -6.07
N PHE A 140 29.87 -10.65 -4.90
CA PHE A 140 29.07 -9.55 -4.39
C PHE A 140 29.30 -9.27 -2.92
N PHE A 141 29.22 -7.99 -2.59
CA PHE A 141 29.06 -7.46 -1.24
C PHE A 141 27.63 -6.95 -1.11
N ALA A 142 26.95 -7.28 -0.02
CA ALA A 142 25.62 -6.74 0.25
C ALA A 142 25.45 -6.30 1.71
N VAL A 143 24.52 -5.38 1.90
CA VAL A 143 23.97 -5.02 3.22
C VAL A 143 22.49 -5.31 3.17
N GLU A 144 22.06 -6.32 3.91
CA GLU A 144 20.68 -6.77 3.96
C GLU A 144 19.91 -6.11 5.11
N LEU A 145 18.61 -5.95 4.88
CA LEU A 145 17.58 -5.56 5.83
C LEU A 145 16.58 -6.70 5.86
N ASP A 146 16.85 -7.73 6.66
CA ASP A 146 16.08 -8.97 6.72
C ASP A 146 14.93 -8.87 7.73
N THR A 147 13.76 -9.30 7.26
CA THR A 147 12.48 -9.28 7.97
C THR A 147 11.94 -10.67 8.31
N ASN A 148 12.74 -11.71 8.06
CA ASN A 148 12.45 -13.09 8.38
C ASN A 148 13.66 -13.72 9.09
N LYS A 149 13.44 -14.82 9.83
CA LYS A 149 14.52 -15.59 10.43
C LYS A 149 14.64 -16.92 9.70
N ASN A 150 15.73 -17.11 9.01
CA ASN A 150 16.12 -18.31 8.31
C ASN A 150 17.24 -19.01 9.08
N ASP A 151 16.88 -20.11 9.76
CA ASP A 151 17.85 -20.90 10.53
C ASP A 151 18.96 -21.46 9.61
N GLU A 152 18.67 -21.72 8.33
CA GLU A 152 19.66 -22.18 7.35
C GLU A 152 20.77 -21.15 7.06
N PHE A 153 20.52 -19.86 7.32
CA PHE A 153 21.48 -18.77 7.12
C PHE A 153 22.10 -18.26 8.42
N ASN A 154 21.73 -18.87 9.55
CA ASN A 154 22.14 -18.49 10.91
C ASN A 154 21.66 -17.09 11.32
N ASP A 155 20.46 -16.71 10.87
CA ASP A 155 19.88 -15.42 11.23
C ASP A 155 19.70 -15.27 12.73
N ILE A 156 20.12 -14.11 13.24
CA ILE A 156 20.07 -13.82 14.68
C ILE A 156 18.64 -13.59 15.18
N ASN A 157 17.74 -13.09 14.32
CA ASN A 157 16.31 -12.90 14.55
C ASN A 157 15.61 -12.49 13.23
N ASN A 158 14.30 -12.25 13.28
CA ASN A 158 13.48 -11.90 12.11
C ASN A 158 13.42 -10.39 11.79
N ASN A 159 14.35 -9.60 12.30
CA ASN A 159 14.36 -8.14 12.14
C ASN A 159 15.79 -7.62 12.34
N HIS A 160 16.66 -7.88 11.37
CA HIS A 160 18.08 -7.60 11.50
C HIS A 160 18.66 -6.92 10.26
N VAL A 161 19.83 -6.32 10.47
CA VAL A 161 20.69 -5.79 9.42
C VAL A 161 21.91 -6.70 9.35
N GLY A 162 22.29 -7.07 8.14
CA GLY A 162 23.39 -8.00 7.88
C GLY A 162 24.41 -7.43 6.90
N VAL A 163 25.66 -7.89 7.00
CA VAL A 163 26.72 -7.65 6.02
C VAL A 163 27.05 -8.99 5.38
N ASP A 164 26.79 -9.10 4.08
CA ASP A 164 26.85 -10.35 3.34
C ASP A 164 27.97 -10.32 2.32
N ILE A 165 28.65 -11.46 2.23
CA ILE A 165 29.74 -11.69 1.28
C ILE A 165 29.45 -12.98 0.53
N ASP A 166 29.15 -12.85 -0.77
CA ASP A 166 28.91 -13.97 -1.68
C ASP A 166 27.78 -14.94 -1.28
N GLY A 167 27.03 -14.67 -0.22
CA GLY A 167 25.92 -15.48 0.28
C GLY A 167 25.21 -14.80 1.45
N LEU A 168 24.08 -15.39 1.86
CA LEU A 168 23.14 -14.86 2.86
C LEU A 168 23.59 -15.15 4.31
N ASN A 169 24.68 -15.89 4.50
CA ASN A 169 25.24 -16.06 5.83
C ASN A 169 26.08 -14.84 6.15
N SER A 170 25.46 -13.86 6.80
CA SER A 170 26.08 -12.59 7.20
C SER A 170 27.40 -12.79 7.96
N VAL A 171 28.45 -12.08 7.55
CA VAL A 171 29.74 -12.06 8.27
C VAL A 171 29.65 -11.24 9.56
N ASN A 172 28.67 -10.35 9.66
CA ASN A 172 28.30 -9.64 10.89
C ASN A 172 26.85 -9.15 10.77
N SER A 173 26.08 -9.22 11.85
CA SER A 173 24.68 -8.83 11.88
C SER A 173 24.27 -8.24 13.24
N SER A 174 23.21 -7.43 13.23
CA SER A 174 22.66 -6.80 14.43
C SER A 174 21.17 -6.61 14.28
N SER A 175 20.42 -6.74 15.38
CA SER A 175 19.00 -6.41 15.40
C SER A 175 18.79 -4.99 14.86
N ALA A 176 17.75 -4.78 14.04
CA ALA A 176 17.52 -3.48 13.44
C ALA A 176 17.21 -2.43 14.53
N GLY A 177 17.98 -1.35 14.54
CA GLY A 177 17.85 -0.28 15.52
C GLY A 177 18.93 0.78 15.35
N TYR A 178 19.03 1.66 16.34
CA TYR A 178 20.04 2.71 16.37
C TYR A 178 20.44 3.03 17.81
N TYR A 179 21.63 3.62 17.99
CA TYR A 179 22.07 4.13 19.28
C TYR A 179 21.75 5.62 19.36
N ASP A 180 21.10 6.06 20.43
CA ASP A 180 20.85 7.48 20.68
C ASP A 180 22.14 8.19 21.08
N ASP A 181 22.45 9.31 20.42
CA ASP A 181 23.73 10.00 20.60
C ASP A 181 23.87 10.66 21.99
N ASN A 182 22.76 10.96 22.67
CA ASN A 182 22.78 11.61 23.98
C ASN A 182 22.94 10.58 25.12
N SER A 183 22.16 9.50 25.05
CA SER A 183 22.08 8.49 26.11
C SER A 183 22.94 7.26 25.87
N GLY A 184 23.36 7.01 24.62
CA GLY A 184 24.04 5.79 24.20
C GLY A 184 23.14 4.54 24.16
N ASN A 185 21.85 4.70 24.46
CA ASN A 185 20.90 3.59 24.53
C ASN A 185 20.53 3.08 23.14
N PHE A 186 20.32 1.77 23.05
CA PHE A 186 19.85 1.13 21.83
C PHE A 186 18.32 1.23 21.70
N HIS A 187 17.85 1.78 20.58
CA HIS A 187 16.44 1.89 20.22
C HIS A 187 16.12 0.91 19.09
N ASN A 188 15.28 -0.08 19.40
CA ASN A 188 14.80 -1.05 18.41
C ASN A 188 13.96 -0.37 17.32
N LEU A 189 14.17 -0.79 16.07
CA LEU A 189 13.37 -0.42 14.92
C LEU A 189 12.75 -1.67 14.31
N THR A 190 11.47 -1.62 13.97
CA THR A 190 10.80 -2.69 13.21
C THR A 190 10.88 -2.36 11.73
N LEU A 191 11.72 -3.08 10.98
CA LEU A 191 11.91 -2.92 9.54
C LEU A 191 10.58 -2.94 8.76
N PRO A 192 9.66 -3.91 8.98
CA PRO A 192 8.36 -3.93 8.31
C PRO A 192 7.28 -3.09 9.00
N SER A 193 7.66 -1.95 9.61
CA SER A 193 6.70 -1.03 10.27
C SER A 193 5.97 -0.10 9.32
N TYR A 194 6.30 -0.15 8.02
CA TYR A 194 5.86 0.78 6.99
C TYR A 194 6.27 2.25 7.21
N LYS A 195 7.11 2.52 8.20
CA LYS A 195 7.70 3.85 8.43
C LYS A 195 8.94 4.00 7.57
N MET A 196 9.13 5.21 7.03
CA MET A 196 10.35 5.54 6.29
C MET A 196 11.55 5.53 7.22
N MET A 197 12.59 4.79 6.83
CA MET A 197 13.86 4.71 7.52
C MET A 197 14.99 5.02 6.54
N GLN A 198 16.12 5.44 7.09
CA GLN A 198 17.29 5.80 6.32
C GLN A 198 18.49 4.95 6.73
N VAL A 199 19.24 4.48 5.74
CA VAL A 199 20.46 3.68 5.91
C VAL A 199 21.64 4.44 5.34
N TRP A 200 22.76 4.36 6.04
CA TRP A 200 24.07 4.80 5.58
C TRP A 200 25.00 3.60 5.56
N VAL A 201 25.63 3.35 4.42
CA VAL A 201 26.70 2.34 4.28
C VAL A 201 27.95 3.08 3.87
N GLU A 202 28.98 3.03 4.71
CA GLU A 202 30.25 3.71 4.48
C GLU A 202 31.38 2.71 4.52
N TYR A 203 32.22 2.75 3.48
CA TYR A 203 33.44 1.98 3.41
C TYR A 203 34.64 2.92 3.39
N ASP A 204 35.57 2.70 4.31
CA ASP A 204 36.88 3.32 4.29
C ASP A 204 37.90 2.35 3.68
N GLY A 205 38.37 2.66 2.47
CA GLY A 205 39.37 1.84 1.77
C GLY A 205 40.76 1.85 2.40
N GLY A 206 41.08 2.84 3.25
CA GLY A 206 42.35 2.91 3.96
C GLY A 206 42.40 1.96 5.17
N THR A 207 41.32 1.91 5.95
CA THR A 207 41.20 1.03 7.12
C THR A 207 40.48 -0.29 6.82
N THR A 208 39.90 -0.42 5.64
CA THR A 208 39.01 -1.52 5.22
C THR A 208 37.80 -1.69 6.14
N GLN A 209 37.33 -0.60 6.75
CA GLN A 209 36.19 -0.61 7.67
C GLN A 209 34.88 -0.38 6.91
N VAL A 210 33.88 -1.21 7.18
CA VAL A 210 32.50 -1.06 6.74
C VAL A 210 31.66 -0.66 7.95
N ASN A 211 31.02 0.51 7.86
CA ASN A 211 30.08 1.00 8.85
C ASN A 211 28.67 1.03 8.25
N VAL A 212 27.71 0.44 8.95
CA VAL A 212 26.29 0.50 8.59
C VAL A 212 25.54 1.20 9.71
N THR A 213 24.82 2.26 9.37
CA THR A 213 23.97 3.02 10.30
C THR A 213 22.54 2.99 9.79
N LEU A 214 21.58 2.84 10.70
CA LEU A 214 20.14 2.84 10.41
C LEU A 214 19.48 3.85 11.36
N ALA A 215 18.49 4.61 10.90
CA ALA A 215 17.69 5.48 11.76
C ALA A 215 16.31 5.78 11.13
N PRO A 216 15.33 6.28 11.90
CA PRO A 216 14.13 6.90 11.34
C PRO A 216 14.48 8.08 10.42
N LEU A 217 13.69 8.33 9.37
CA LEU A 217 13.99 9.35 8.35
C LEU A 217 14.21 10.78 8.92
N ASN A 218 13.41 11.21 9.90
CA ASN A 218 13.45 12.59 10.42
C ASN A 218 14.46 12.77 11.56
N MET A 219 15.58 12.06 11.50
CA MET A 219 16.63 12.07 12.51
C MET A 219 17.98 12.30 11.82
N ALA A 220 18.91 12.98 12.52
CA ALA A 220 20.30 13.02 12.08
C ALA A 220 20.89 11.60 12.10
N LYS A 221 21.91 11.36 11.26
CA LYS A 221 22.64 10.08 11.28
C LYS A 221 23.28 9.88 12.67
N PRO A 222 22.99 8.78 13.38
CA PRO A 222 23.66 8.44 14.63
C PRO A 222 25.18 8.40 14.49
N ILE A 223 25.89 8.87 15.52
CA ILE A 223 27.36 8.87 15.56
C ILE A 223 27.89 7.43 15.67
N LYS A 224 27.26 6.62 16.52
CA LYS A 224 27.62 5.21 16.67
C LYS A 224 26.90 4.38 15.60
N PRO A 225 27.63 3.69 14.71
CA PRO A 225 27.01 2.84 13.70
C PRO A 225 26.32 1.65 14.36
N LEU A 226 25.31 1.11 13.68
CA LEU A 226 24.64 -0.13 14.08
C LEU A 226 25.60 -1.32 13.96
N LEU A 227 26.36 -1.37 12.87
CA LEU A 227 27.37 -2.38 12.57
C LEU A 227 28.67 -1.71 12.16
N SER A 228 29.78 -2.28 12.63
CA SER A 228 31.14 -1.91 12.21
C SER A 228 31.96 -3.19 12.06
N ILE A 229 32.48 -3.47 10.87
CA ILE A 229 33.33 -4.63 10.60
C ILE A 229 34.53 -4.22 9.75
N THR A 230 35.70 -4.80 10.05
CA THR A 230 36.87 -4.71 9.17
C THR A 230 36.79 -5.81 8.12
N TYR A 231 36.49 -5.45 6.88
CA TYR A 231 36.46 -6.37 5.75
C TYR A 231 37.04 -5.72 4.49
N ASN A 232 38.03 -6.37 3.89
CA ASN A 232 38.62 -5.88 2.65
C ASN A 232 37.76 -6.25 1.45
N ILE A 233 36.85 -5.35 1.04
CA ILE A 233 35.96 -5.50 -0.12
C ILE A 233 36.73 -5.78 -1.43
N SER A 234 38.02 -5.42 -1.51
CA SER A 234 38.89 -5.76 -2.65
C SER A 234 39.04 -7.28 -2.88
N ARG A 235 38.71 -8.11 -1.89
CA ARG A 235 38.72 -9.58 -2.01
C ARG A 235 37.52 -10.14 -2.77
N VAL A 236 36.47 -9.35 -2.93
CA VAL A 236 35.18 -9.75 -3.53
C VAL A 236 34.96 -9.02 -4.85
N LEU A 237 35.27 -7.72 -4.91
CA LEU A 237 35.14 -6.93 -6.13
C LEU A 237 36.36 -7.14 -7.05
N LEU A 238 36.47 -8.34 -7.63
CA LEU A 238 37.62 -8.74 -8.45
C LEU A 238 37.63 -8.09 -9.85
N THR A 239 36.50 -7.55 -10.30
CA THR A 239 36.36 -6.91 -11.61
C THR A 239 36.72 -5.43 -11.58
N ASP A 240 37.13 -4.88 -12.72
CA ASP A 240 37.46 -3.46 -12.89
C ASP A 240 36.25 -2.54 -12.65
N LYS A 241 35.07 -3.00 -13.09
CA LYS A 241 33.79 -2.33 -12.87
C LYS A 241 32.89 -3.20 -12.01
N ALA A 242 32.10 -2.55 -11.16
CA ALA A 242 31.02 -3.20 -10.41
C ALA A 242 29.72 -2.41 -10.57
N CYS A 243 28.61 -3.15 -10.57
CA CYS A 243 27.27 -2.61 -10.55
C CYS A 243 26.86 -2.36 -9.10
N ILE A 244 26.07 -1.32 -8.88
CA ILE A 244 25.44 -1.07 -7.58
C ILE A 244 23.93 -1.03 -7.76
N GLY A 245 23.21 -1.50 -6.76
CA GLY A 245 21.76 -1.58 -6.86
C GLY A 245 21.11 -2.13 -5.60
N PHE A 246 19.89 -2.60 -5.80
CA PHE A 246 19.08 -3.24 -4.78
C PHE A 246 18.54 -4.57 -5.29
N SER A 247 18.40 -5.52 -4.37
CA SER A 247 17.73 -6.79 -4.57
C SER A 247 16.66 -6.96 -3.50
N SER A 248 15.55 -7.58 -3.85
CA SER A 248 14.50 -7.93 -2.91
C SER A 248 13.70 -9.11 -3.43
N SER A 249 13.00 -9.79 -2.53
CA SER A 249 12.14 -10.90 -2.86
C SER A 249 10.92 -10.96 -1.94
N THR A 250 9.91 -11.66 -2.43
CA THR A 250 8.77 -12.12 -1.66
C THR A 250 8.84 -13.62 -1.49
N GLY A 251 8.26 -14.10 -0.39
CA GLY A 251 8.11 -15.52 -0.09
C GLY A 251 6.64 -15.93 -0.10
N SER A 252 6.24 -16.59 0.97
CA SER A 252 4.85 -17.00 1.21
C SER A 252 3.99 -15.89 1.82
N PHE A 253 4.58 -14.74 2.16
CA PHE A 253 3.91 -13.60 2.79
C PHE A 253 3.83 -12.41 1.83
N ILE A 254 2.73 -11.65 1.92
CA ILE A 254 2.55 -10.43 1.13
C ILE A 254 3.42 -9.33 1.76
N ALA A 255 4.52 -9.04 1.07
CA ALA A 255 5.45 -7.98 1.41
C ALA A 255 5.63 -7.04 0.22
N ARG A 256 5.75 -5.74 0.49
CA ARG A 256 6.13 -4.73 -0.51
C ARG A 256 7.33 -3.99 -0.02
N GLN A 257 8.37 -3.97 -0.84
CA GLN A 257 9.63 -3.30 -0.53
C GLN A 257 9.80 -2.11 -1.45
N TYR A 258 9.98 -0.93 -0.85
CA TYR A 258 10.13 0.33 -1.57
C TYR A 258 11.44 1.02 -1.19
N VAL A 259 12.12 1.55 -2.19
CA VAL A 259 13.18 2.54 -2.04
C VAL A 259 12.62 3.88 -2.51
N LEU A 260 12.76 4.91 -1.68
CA LEU A 260 12.23 6.25 -1.93
C LEU A 260 13.30 7.22 -2.41
N ALA A 261 14.53 7.01 -1.98
CA ALA A 261 15.66 7.80 -2.39
C ALA A 261 16.95 6.99 -2.27
N TRP A 262 17.94 7.38 -3.08
CA TRP A 262 19.22 6.71 -3.14
C TRP A 262 20.30 7.70 -3.56
N SER A 263 21.40 7.72 -2.82
CA SER A 263 22.52 8.60 -3.01
C SER A 263 23.82 7.82 -2.87
N PHE A 264 24.81 8.19 -3.65
CA PHE A 264 26.11 7.52 -3.70
C PHE A 264 27.23 8.54 -3.87
N GLY A 265 28.36 8.28 -3.23
CA GLY A 265 29.60 8.98 -3.50
C GLY A 265 30.83 8.09 -3.38
N MET A 266 31.72 8.20 -4.38
CA MET A 266 33.03 7.55 -4.41
C MET A 266 34.10 8.54 -3.91
N ASN A 267 34.92 8.12 -2.94
CA ASN A 267 35.93 8.91 -2.22
C ASN A 267 35.42 10.24 -1.64
N LYS A 268 34.12 10.36 -1.46
CA LYS A 268 33.44 11.55 -0.99
C LYS A 268 32.14 11.13 -0.29
N PRO A 269 31.63 11.94 0.65
CA PRO A 269 30.30 11.69 1.21
C PRO A 269 29.23 11.58 0.11
N ALA A 270 28.22 10.74 0.33
CA ALA A 270 27.05 10.70 -0.54
C ALA A 270 26.32 12.06 -0.48
N PRO A 271 25.93 12.66 -1.61
CA PRO A 271 25.15 13.90 -1.59
C PRO A 271 23.89 13.77 -0.71
N PRO A 272 23.51 14.81 0.04
CA PRO A 272 22.35 14.73 0.94
C PRO A 272 21.06 14.51 0.15
N ILE A 273 20.18 13.65 0.67
CA ILE A 273 18.85 13.40 0.11
C ILE A 273 17.92 14.55 0.50
N ASP A 274 17.21 15.11 -0.47
CA ASP A 274 16.18 16.11 -0.21
C ASP A 274 14.89 15.43 0.24
N ILE A 275 14.71 15.34 1.56
CA ILE A 275 13.56 14.67 2.18
C ILE A 275 12.21 15.29 1.78
N THR A 276 12.20 16.56 1.35
CA THR A 276 10.97 17.26 0.95
C THR A 276 10.45 16.81 -0.41
N LYS A 277 11.32 16.20 -1.23
CA LYS A 277 11.00 15.68 -2.56
C LYS A 277 10.64 14.19 -2.55
N LEU A 278 10.65 13.55 -1.38
CA LEU A 278 10.38 12.12 -1.31
C LEU A 278 8.95 11.80 -1.81
N PRO A 279 8.81 10.74 -2.62
CA PRO A 279 7.52 10.30 -3.11
C PRO A 279 6.62 9.85 -1.94
N LYS A 280 5.32 10.14 -2.05
CA LYS A 280 4.33 9.71 -1.05
C LYS A 280 4.16 8.20 -1.09
N LEU A 281 4.11 7.57 0.08
CA LEU A 281 3.79 6.14 0.17
C LEU A 281 2.35 5.87 -0.28
N PRO A 282 2.08 4.71 -0.92
CA PRO A 282 0.72 4.29 -1.19
C PRO A 282 -0.06 4.11 0.11
N ARG A 283 -1.39 4.09 0.01
CA ARG A 283 -2.20 3.78 1.18
C ARG A 283 -2.30 2.26 1.31
N GLU A 284 -1.73 1.71 2.37
CA GLU A 284 -1.80 0.29 2.67
C GLU A 284 -2.77 0.02 3.83
N GLY A 285 -3.51 -1.09 3.75
CA GLY A 285 -4.52 -1.49 4.73
C GLY A 285 -5.97 -1.08 4.40
N PRO A 286 -6.97 -1.56 5.17
CA PRO A 286 -8.37 -1.25 4.94
C PRO A 286 -8.61 0.25 5.05
N ARG A 287 -9.44 0.78 4.14
CA ARG A 287 -9.89 2.18 4.25
C ARG A 287 -10.59 2.32 5.61
N PRO A 288 -10.30 3.37 6.40
CA PRO A 288 -11.06 3.66 7.60
C PRO A 288 -12.52 3.76 7.16
N GLN A 289 -13.35 2.88 7.69
CA GLN A 289 -14.79 2.99 7.51
C GLN A 289 -15.19 4.37 8.01
N SER A 290 -16.02 5.06 7.23
CA SER A 290 -16.53 6.35 7.65
C SER A 290 -17.31 6.13 8.95
N LYS A 291 -16.88 6.77 10.04
CA LYS A 291 -17.62 6.73 11.33
C LYS A 291 -19.08 7.17 11.15
N VAL A 292 -19.38 7.95 10.10
CA VAL A 292 -20.74 8.34 9.72
C VAL A 292 -21.56 7.12 9.31
N LEU A 293 -21.00 6.16 8.58
CA LEU A 293 -21.72 4.97 8.12
C LEU A 293 -22.09 4.05 9.30
N ASP A 294 -21.23 3.96 10.30
CA ASP A 294 -21.46 3.15 11.52
C ASP A 294 -22.55 3.76 12.41
N ILE A 295 -22.71 5.09 12.38
CA ILE A 295 -23.78 5.79 13.11
C ILE A 295 -25.09 5.78 12.31
N VAL A 296 -25.04 5.99 10.99
CA VAL A 296 -26.25 6.10 10.15
C VAL A 296 -26.98 4.77 10.02
N ARG A 297 -26.26 3.64 9.93
CA ARG A 297 -26.87 2.31 9.80
C ARG A 297 -27.86 1.95 10.93
N PRO A 298 -27.48 1.99 12.23
CA PRO A 298 -28.42 1.66 13.30
C PRO A 298 -29.59 2.65 13.37
N ILE A 299 -29.36 3.94 13.11
CA ILE A 299 -30.42 4.96 13.10
C ILE A 299 -31.43 4.68 11.99
N ALA A 300 -30.96 4.42 10.77
CA ALA A 300 -31.82 4.12 9.63
C ALA A 300 -32.64 2.83 9.85
N THR A 301 -32.00 1.78 10.40
CA THR A 301 -32.68 0.52 10.72
C THR A 301 -33.75 0.70 11.80
N ALA A 302 -33.45 1.45 12.88
CA ALA A 302 -34.42 1.74 13.94
C ALA A 302 -35.60 2.57 13.42
N ALA A 303 -35.33 3.63 12.62
CA ALA A 303 -36.36 4.43 12.01
C ALA A 303 -37.27 3.60 11.08
N PHE A 304 -36.68 2.72 10.27
CA PHE A 304 -37.42 1.81 9.40
C PHE A 304 -38.32 0.85 10.21
N ALA A 305 -37.80 0.25 11.28
CA ALA A 305 -38.57 -0.63 12.15
C ALA A 305 -39.76 0.09 12.80
N ILE A 306 -39.59 1.35 13.22
CA ILE A 306 -40.68 2.18 13.76
C ILE A 306 -41.74 2.46 12.69
N VAL A 307 -41.34 2.81 11.47
CA VAL A 307 -42.27 3.06 10.36
C VAL A 307 -43.05 1.79 10.02
N VAL A 308 -42.39 0.63 9.92
CA VAL A 308 -43.06 -0.64 9.64
C VAL A 308 -44.00 -1.03 10.78
N GLY A 309 -43.55 -0.91 12.03
CA GLY A 309 -44.36 -1.22 13.22
C GLY A 309 -45.60 -0.32 13.32
N THR A 310 -45.46 0.98 13.07
CA THR A 310 -46.60 1.91 13.05
C THR A 310 -47.59 1.59 11.94
N ILE A 311 -47.12 1.29 10.72
CA ILE A 311 -47.98 0.83 9.62
C ILE A 311 -48.73 -0.45 10.03
N LEU A 312 -48.05 -1.43 10.61
CA LEU A 312 -48.67 -2.68 11.04
C LEU A 312 -49.78 -2.45 12.08
N ILE A 313 -49.49 -1.61 13.08
CA ILE A 313 -50.47 -1.23 14.13
C ILE A 313 -51.67 -0.52 13.51
N LEU A 314 -51.46 0.38 12.56
CA LEU A 314 -52.55 1.06 11.85
C LEU A 314 -53.40 0.09 11.03
N LEU A 315 -52.79 -0.90 10.37
CA LEU A 315 -53.49 -1.93 9.62
C LEU A 315 -54.31 -2.85 10.54
N ILE A 316 -53.75 -3.26 11.68
CA ILE A 316 -54.47 -4.09 12.68
C ILE A 316 -55.63 -3.30 13.30
N ARG A 317 -55.40 -2.05 13.71
CA ARG A 317 -56.47 -1.18 14.23
C ARG A 317 -57.57 -0.95 13.19
N ARG A 318 -57.20 -0.80 11.92
CA ARG A 318 -58.14 -0.73 10.82
C ARG A 318 -58.96 -2.01 10.73
N GLN A 319 -58.32 -3.19 10.70
CA GLN A 319 -59.05 -4.46 10.66
C GLN A 319 -59.97 -4.67 11.86
N LEU A 320 -59.54 -4.32 13.07
CA LEU A 320 -60.38 -4.45 14.28
C LEU A 320 -61.55 -3.45 14.29
N ARG A 321 -61.35 -2.22 13.77
CA ARG A 321 -62.44 -1.23 13.69
C ARG A 321 -63.46 -1.58 12.59
N TYR A 322 -63.00 -2.18 11.49
CA TYR A 322 -63.86 -2.68 10.40
C TYR A 322 -64.30 -4.14 10.59
N ALA A 323 -63.88 -4.79 11.68
CA ALA A 323 -64.54 -5.98 12.19
C ALA A 323 -65.86 -5.49 12.82
N GLU A 324 -66.80 -5.10 11.95
CA GLU A 324 -68.19 -4.90 12.32
C GLU A 324 -68.63 -6.13 13.12
N LEU A 325 -69.33 -5.86 14.23
CA LEU A 325 -70.05 -6.85 15.02
C LEU A 325 -70.82 -7.75 14.05
N ARG A 326 -70.35 -8.99 13.91
CA ARG A 326 -71.10 -10.04 13.21
C ARG A 326 -72.33 -10.27 14.07
N GLU A 327 -73.48 -9.76 13.63
CA GLU A 327 -74.72 -9.90 14.40
C GLU A 327 -75.06 -11.38 14.52
N ASP A 328 -75.61 -11.81 15.65
CA ASP A 328 -75.77 -13.24 15.98
C ASP A 328 -76.54 -14.02 14.91
N TRP A 329 -77.42 -13.34 14.15
CA TRP A 329 -78.16 -13.94 13.03
C TRP A 329 -77.30 -14.22 11.78
N GLU A 330 -76.17 -13.52 11.56
CA GLU A 330 -75.24 -13.78 10.45
C GLU A 330 -74.44 -15.08 10.64
N VAL A 331 -74.37 -15.61 11.87
CA VAL A 331 -73.70 -16.87 12.21
C VAL A 331 -74.56 -18.09 11.86
N GLU A 332 -75.87 -18.00 12.00
CA GLU A 332 -76.81 -19.11 11.78
C GLU A 332 -77.25 -19.24 10.31
N PHE A 333 -77.40 -18.12 9.59
CA PHE A 333 -77.94 -18.10 8.22
C PHE A 333 -76.93 -17.70 7.12
N GLY A 334 -75.70 -17.34 7.51
CA GLY A 334 -74.62 -16.92 6.59
C GLY A 334 -74.84 -15.51 5.99
N PRO A 335 -73.76 -14.86 5.50
CA PRO A 335 -73.82 -13.47 5.05
C PRO A 335 -74.56 -13.34 3.71
N HIS A 336 -75.86 -13.04 3.76
CA HIS A 336 -76.66 -12.68 2.58
C HIS A 336 -76.52 -11.18 2.28
N ARG A 337 -75.27 -10.69 2.20
CA ARG A 337 -74.98 -9.30 1.79
C ARG A 337 -74.86 -9.25 0.27
N PHE A 338 -75.86 -8.68 -0.39
CA PHE A 338 -75.79 -8.42 -1.83
C PHE A 338 -75.09 -7.09 -2.08
N SER A 339 -74.13 -7.07 -3.00
CA SER A 339 -73.55 -5.79 -3.41
C SER A 339 -74.64 -4.92 -4.05
N TYR A 340 -74.54 -3.60 -3.93
CA TYR A 340 -75.47 -2.68 -4.60
C TYR A 340 -75.57 -2.98 -6.11
N LYS A 341 -74.45 -3.41 -6.73
CA LYS A 341 -74.41 -3.81 -8.13
C LYS A 341 -75.29 -5.03 -8.42
N ASP A 342 -75.31 -6.00 -7.52
CA ASP A 342 -76.14 -7.21 -7.67
C ASP A 342 -77.61 -6.89 -7.44
N LEU A 343 -77.93 -6.05 -6.45
CA LEU A 343 -79.30 -5.55 -6.23
C LEU A 343 -79.80 -4.71 -7.42
N PHE A 344 -78.95 -3.83 -7.95
CA PHE A 344 -79.24 -3.04 -9.14
C PHE A 344 -79.51 -3.95 -10.34
N ARG A 345 -78.70 -4.98 -10.56
CA ARG A 345 -78.94 -5.94 -11.65
C ARG A 345 -80.21 -6.77 -11.44
N ALA A 346 -80.40 -7.31 -10.24
CA ALA A 346 -81.54 -8.15 -9.90
C ALA A 346 -82.88 -7.42 -10.05
N THR A 347 -82.90 -6.10 -9.83
CA THR A 347 -84.07 -5.22 -9.96
C THR A 347 -84.15 -4.50 -11.32
N GLU A 348 -83.24 -4.82 -12.24
CA GLU A 348 -83.06 -4.15 -13.55
C GLU A 348 -82.86 -2.62 -13.45
N GLY A 349 -82.20 -2.16 -12.40
CA GLY A 349 -81.91 -0.77 -12.14
C GLY A 349 -83.02 -0.07 -11.36
N PHE A 350 -83.75 -0.80 -10.51
CA PHE A 350 -84.88 -0.27 -9.74
C PHE A 350 -85.98 0.34 -10.62
N LYS A 351 -86.29 -0.33 -11.74
CA LYS A 351 -87.38 0.07 -12.64
C LYS A 351 -88.73 0.05 -11.93
N ASN A 352 -89.61 0.98 -12.28
CA ASN A 352 -90.96 1.06 -11.71
C ASN A 352 -91.81 -0.20 -11.98
N GLU A 353 -91.54 -0.92 -13.07
CA GLU A 353 -92.20 -2.20 -13.38
C GLU A 353 -91.95 -3.28 -12.31
N ASN A 354 -90.81 -3.17 -11.60
CA ASN A 354 -90.45 -4.06 -10.50
C ASN A 354 -90.84 -3.49 -9.13
N LEU A 355 -91.49 -2.33 -9.04
CA LEU A 355 -91.89 -1.73 -7.77
C LEU A 355 -93.08 -2.49 -7.17
N LEU A 356 -92.87 -3.11 -6.01
CA LEU A 356 -93.90 -3.86 -5.28
C LEU A 356 -94.71 -2.96 -4.34
N GLY A 357 -94.14 -1.87 -3.85
CA GLY A 357 -94.84 -0.95 -2.96
C GLY A 357 -93.97 0.21 -2.47
N ILE A 358 -94.64 1.24 -1.94
CA ILE A 358 -94.01 2.41 -1.32
C ILE A 358 -94.63 2.60 0.06
N GLY A 359 -93.80 2.70 1.09
CA GLY A 359 -94.23 2.97 2.47
C GLY A 359 -93.34 4.01 3.15
N GLY A 360 -93.61 4.29 4.43
CA GLY A 360 -92.86 5.28 5.22
C GLY A 360 -91.36 4.99 5.37
N PHE A 361 -90.93 3.77 5.07
CA PHE A 361 -89.53 3.32 5.15
C PHE A 361 -88.87 3.13 3.77
N GLY A 362 -89.54 3.50 2.68
CA GLY A 362 -88.95 3.51 1.34
C GLY A 362 -89.74 2.73 0.29
N ARG A 363 -89.07 2.43 -0.82
CA ARG A 363 -89.61 1.71 -1.98
C ARG A 363 -89.10 0.27 -1.98
N VAL A 364 -90.01 -0.68 -2.20
CA VAL A 364 -89.70 -2.10 -2.25
C VAL A 364 -89.75 -2.56 -3.70
N TYR A 365 -88.66 -3.12 -4.22
CA TYR A 365 -88.58 -3.62 -5.59
C TYR A 365 -88.46 -5.16 -5.58
N LYS A 366 -89.10 -5.81 -6.55
CA LYS A 366 -88.89 -7.22 -6.87
C LYS A 366 -87.53 -7.36 -7.55
N GLY A 367 -86.69 -8.23 -7.01
CA GLY A 367 -85.44 -8.63 -7.64
C GLY A 367 -85.35 -10.13 -7.78
N VAL A 368 -84.82 -10.61 -8.90
CA VAL A 368 -84.46 -12.03 -9.07
C VAL A 368 -82.95 -12.12 -9.13
N LEU A 369 -82.36 -12.78 -8.15
CA LEU A 369 -80.92 -13.01 -8.12
C LEU A 369 -80.59 -14.11 -9.13
N PRO A 370 -79.51 -13.96 -9.93
CA PRO A 370 -79.06 -15.01 -10.82
C PRO A 370 -78.71 -16.25 -9.99
N ILE A 371 -79.27 -17.40 -10.36
CA ILE A 371 -78.94 -18.68 -9.76
C ILE A 371 -77.51 -19.01 -10.22
N SER A 372 -76.59 -19.20 -9.26
CA SER A 372 -75.24 -19.67 -9.52
C SER A 372 -75.23 -21.14 -9.93
#